data_AF-A0A9P6J308-F1
#
_entry.id   AF-A0A9P6J308-F1
#
_cell.length_a   1.000
_cell.length_b   1.000
_cell.length_c   1.000
_cell.angle_alpha   90.00
_cell.angle_beta   90.00
_cell.angle_gamma   90.00
#
_symmetry.space_group_name_H-M   'P 1'
#
loop_
_entity.id
_entity.type
_entity.pdbx_description
1 polymer ?
#
loop_
_entity_poly.entity_id
_entity_poly.type
_entity_poly.pdbx_seq_one_letter_code
_entity_poly.pdbx_strand_id
1 'polypeptide(L)'
;MDCRCKDSTSACGSSFSAKCGLDPASLYDCSESGSDPLLASKCETGLCLIEEGADACQPPKPTTCQCKDSLDVCGKVYNETCQLDPDTLYTCAGIGSDPAPGPKCDQGCLMHSGDTADECIKDSCLCTESGRICGSAMPSNCSFTFNAIYDCTGGRGSRPVLQKLCLPGSTCLGHTDGPSCGGETCDCKGDQTVCSDQFLDSCGLQKNTVYQCAPSGKPVLLQTCGVNKECVSVSDGATCASKDCKCPADGTLCGEIFPLSCQLNATSLYTCAKGGDPVFEKTCLPGHCIASAASMAAVAVFDVSVADQCLRNCVCSNTGFMCGATFPPECNKGKDVLYVCYQVGSIPIESERCTDGVCSVNPGDDNCGTIASTPNCYCNDTITICGSKIDPSCSTLLKADIDPKATYICIVKTDEPASLRANAGDMCIDLCACKAANTSSAFAETAAPIADRLQPHLATCKAIRCTAARKERFPTKVRIVYQAFAQVTNALTNVLARLQANR
;
A
#
# COMPACT_ATOMS: atom_id res chain seq x y z
N MET A 1 -53.17 5.70 44.13
CA MET A 1 -52.18 6.27 43.21
C MET A 1 -50.86 6.05 43.88
N ASP A 2 -50.05 5.15 43.32
CA ASP A 2 -48.90 4.61 44.01
C ASP A 2 -47.66 5.42 43.66
N CYS A 3 -47.16 6.22 44.59
CA CYS A 3 -45.86 6.89 44.50
C CYS A 3 -44.74 6.01 45.08
N ARG A 4 -45.04 4.73 45.31
CA ARG A 4 -44.09 3.75 45.82
C ARG A 4 -43.31 3.11 44.68
N CYS A 5 -42.12 2.66 45.03
CA CYS A 5 -41.27 1.88 44.14
C CYS A 5 -41.95 0.57 43.72
N LYS A 6 -41.86 0.22 42.44
CA LYS A 6 -42.44 -1.03 41.91
C LYS A 6 -41.58 -2.24 42.24
N ASP A 7 -40.27 -2.07 42.21
CA ASP A 7 -39.27 -3.10 42.53
C ASP A 7 -38.12 -2.45 43.32
N SER A 8 -37.05 -3.22 43.55
CA SER A 8 -35.88 -2.78 44.30
C SER A 8 -34.76 -2.18 43.42
N THR A 9 -35.10 -1.70 42.22
CA THR A 9 -34.12 -1.12 41.30
C THR A 9 -34.26 0.41 41.23
N SER A 10 -33.14 1.10 40.97
CA SER A 10 -33.18 2.56 40.83
C SER A 10 -34.15 2.98 39.74
N ALA A 11 -34.91 4.03 39.98
CA ALA A 11 -35.94 4.51 39.07
C ALA A 11 -35.81 6.01 38.79
N CYS A 12 -36.02 6.42 37.55
CA CYS A 12 -36.12 7.83 37.18
C CYS A 12 -37.37 8.45 37.81
N GLY A 13 -37.29 9.72 38.21
CA GLY A 13 -38.46 10.46 38.70
C GLY A 13 -39.61 10.49 37.69
N SER A 14 -39.29 10.39 36.40
CA SER A 14 -40.25 10.28 35.28
C SER A 14 -41.00 8.94 35.23
N SER A 15 -40.48 7.89 35.86
CA SER A 15 -41.13 6.58 36.01
C SER A 15 -42.30 6.61 37.02
N PHE A 16 -42.41 7.69 37.80
CA PHE A 16 -43.49 7.92 38.75
C PHE A 16 -44.52 8.91 38.19
N SER A 17 -45.75 8.83 38.69
CA SER A 17 -46.81 9.77 38.33
C SER A 17 -46.39 11.21 38.69
N ALA A 18 -46.60 12.17 37.78
CA ALA A 18 -46.29 13.59 38.00
C ALA A 18 -46.87 14.18 39.31
N LYS A 19 -47.96 13.60 39.83
CA LYS A 19 -48.57 13.98 41.12
C LYS A 19 -47.71 13.66 42.35
N CYS A 20 -46.67 12.84 42.20
CA CYS A 20 -45.74 12.46 43.26
C CYS A 20 -44.69 13.55 43.54
N GLY A 21 -44.56 14.57 42.68
CA GLY A 21 -43.65 15.70 42.90
C GLY A 21 -42.17 15.38 42.80
N LEU A 22 -41.82 14.24 42.17
CA LEU A 22 -40.43 13.84 41.93
C LEU A 22 -39.87 14.56 40.69
N ASP A 23 -38.58 14.90 40.73
CA ASP A 23 -37.89 15.56 39.62
C ASP A 23 -37.65 14.53 38.50
N PRO A 24 -38.21 14.71 37.29
CA PRO A 24 -38.06 13.75 36.20
C PRO A 24 -36.60 13.60 35.72
N ALA A 25 -35.72 14.55 36.04
CA ALA A 25 -34.29 14.52 35.72
C ALA A 25 -33.41 13.91 36.82
N SER A 26 -34.03 13.29 37.83
CA SER A 26 -33.34 12.69 38.97
C SER A 26 -33.53 11.18 39.02
N LEU A 27 -32.49 10.51 39.53
CA LEU A 27 -32.50 9.09 39.82
C LEU A 27 -32.84 8.87 41.30
N TYR A 28 -33.78 7.96 41.57
CA TYR A 28 -34.25 7.61 42.90
C TYR A 28 -33.87 6.16 43.22
N ASP A 29 -33.41 5.94 44.44
CA ASP A 29 -33.15 4.60 44.99
C ASP A 29 -34.44 4.04 45.59
N CYS A 30 -34.70 2.79 45.24
CA CYS A 30 -35.85 2.01 45.66
C CYS A 30 -35.32 0.80 46.44
N SER A 31 -35.19 0.96 47.76
CA SER A 31 -34.58 -0.07 48.61
C SER A 31 -35.34 -1.40 48.58
N GLU A 32 -36.66 -1.36 48.40
CA GLU A 32 -37.53 -2.53 48.24
C GLU A 32 -38.85 -2.17 47.53
N SER A 33 -39.54 -3.16 46.96
CA SER A 33 -40.86 -2.96 46.37
C SER A 33 -41.84 -2.42 47.42
N GLY A 34 -42.55 -1.34 47.10
CA GLY A 34 -43.45 -0.65 48.02
C GLY A 34 -42.80 0.41 48.90
N SER A 35 -41.48 0.63 48.83
CA SER A 35 -40.80 1.70 49.57
C SER A 35 -41.09 3.09 48.99
N ASP A 36 -40.88 4.13 49.79
CA ASP A 36 -40.85 5.50 49.27
C ASP A 36 -39.55 5.72 48.49
N PRO A 37 -39.59 6.34 47.29
CA PRO A 37 -38.39 6.59 46.50
C PRO A 37 -37.52 7.65 47.17
N LEU A 38 -36.24 7.33 47.39
CA LEU A 38 -35.26 8.23 47.98
C LEU A 38 -34.39 8.84 46.89
N LEU A 39 -34.24 10.17 46.86
CA LEU A 39 -33.40 10.83 45.86
C LEU A 39 -31.95 10.32 46.00
N ALA A 40 -31.47 9.60 44.98
CA ALA A 40 -30.12 9.08 44.95
C ALA A 40 -29.16 10.11 44.33
N SER A 41 -29.52 10.64 43.16
CA SER A 41 -28.72 11.64 42.47
C SER A 41 -29.57 12.47 41.49
N LYS A 42 -29.06 13.66 41.14
CA LYS A 42 -29.60 14.45 40.04
C LYS A 42 -28.70 14.24 38.82
N CYS A 43 -29.30 13.91 37.68
CA CYS A 43 -28.53 13.65 36.47
C CYS A 43 -27.91 14.95 35.95
N GLU A 44 -26.59 14.96 35.78
CA GLU A 44 -25.81 16.14 35.38
C GLU A 44 -26.24 16.66 33.98
N THR A 45 -26.61 15.75 33.10
CA THR A 45 -27.15 16.04 31.75
C THR A 45 -28.62 16.47 31.76
N GLY A 46 -29.29 16.41 32.92
CA GLY A 46 -30.73 16.64 33.04
C GLY A 46 -31.59 15.50 32.48
N LEU A 47 -30.98 14.37 32.08
CA LEU A 47 -31.65 13.24 31.47
C LEU A 47 -31.41 11.97 32.28
N CYS A 48 -32.52 11.35 32.69
CA CYS A 48 -32.56 10.04 33.33
C CYS A 48 -33.18 9.03 32.34
N LEU A 49 -32.47 7.93 32.10
CA LEU A 49 -32.81 6.90 31.11
C LEU A 49 -33.55 5.76 31.80
N ILE A 50 -34.73 5.40 31.25
CA ILE A 50 -35.51 4.26 31.70
C ILE A 50 -35.01 3.00 30.98
N GLU A 51 -34.47 2.04 31.73
CA GLU A 51 -33.84 0.83 31.17
C GLU A 51 -34.59 -0.44 31.60
N GLU A 52 -34.33 -1.58 30.93
CA GLU A 52 -34.81 -2.89 31.40
C GLU A 52 -33.98 -3.32 32.63
N GLY A 53 -34.26 -2.74 33.79
CA GLY A 53 -33.51 -2.94 35.02
C GLY A 53 -33.46 -1.68 35.87
N ALA A 54 -32.28 -1.38 36.42
CA ALA A 54 -32.06 -0.14 37.15
C ALA A 54 -31.87 1.01 36.16
N ASP A 55 -32.71 2.04 36.30
CA ASP A 55 -32.59 3.28 35.55
C ASP A 55 -31.24 3.96 35.85
N ALA A 56 -30.73 4.73 34.89
CA ALA A 56 -29.43 5.36 34.98
C ALA A 56 -29.45 6.81 34.50
N CYS A 57 -28.57 7.64 35.07
CA CYS A 57 -28.32 8.97 34.52
C CYS A 57 -27.53 8.86 33.22
N GLN A 58 -27.92 9.64 32.21
CA GLN A 58 -27.15 9.72 30.98
C GLN A 58 -25.76 10.31 31.31
N PRO A 59 -24.66 9.60 31.01
CA PRO A 59 -23.32 10.08 31.28
C PRO A 59 -23.03 11.35 30.47
N PRO A 60 -22.24 12.31 31.00
CA PRO A 60 -21.84 13.48 30.25
C PRO A 60 -21.05 13.07 29.00
N LYS A 61 -21.39 13.64 27.85
CA LYS A 61 -20.70 13.39 26.57
C LYS A 61 -19.23 13.79 26.73
N PRO A 62 -18.25 12.96 26.36
CA PRO A 62 -16.83 13.32 26.44
C PRO A 62 -16.55 14.59 25.63
N THR A 63 -15.79 15.54 26.18
CA THR A 63 -15.34 16.78 25.49
C THR A 63 -14.51 16.49 24.24
N THR A 64 -14.08 15.25 24.03
CA THR A 64 -13.40 14.78 22.82
C THR A 64 -14.32 14.64 21.60
N CYS A 65 -15.63 14.83 21.76
CA CYS A 65 -16.64 14.73 20.70
C CYS A 65 -17.09 16.09 20.14
N GLN A 66 -16.38 17.17 20.48
CA GLN A 66 -16.66 18.52 20.01
C GLN A 66 -15.68 18.93 18.91
N CYS A 67 -16.15 19.81 18.03
CA CYS A 67 -15.36 20.36 16.95
C CYS A 67 -14.12 21.10 17.46
N LYS A 68 -12.97 20.86 16.82
CA LYS A 68 -11.70 21.52 17.16
C LYS A 68 -11.50 22.84 16.42
N ASP A 69 -12.20 23.04 15.31
CA ASP A 69 -12.21 24.23 14.47
C ASP A 69 -13.61 24.43 13.84
N SER A 70 -13.70 25.29 12.82
CA SER A 70 -14.93 25.58 12.07
C SER A 70 -14.93 24.97 10.66
N LEU A 71 -14.08 23.98 10.39
CA LEU A 71 -14.00 23.30 9.11
C LEU A 71 -14.90 22.07 9.10
N ASP A 72 -15.28 21.61 7.91
CA ASP A 72 -15.95 20.31 7.78
C ASP A 72 -14.95 19.19 8.12
N VAL A 73 -15.42 18.18 8.84
CA VAL A 73 -14.59 17.09 9.37
C VAL A 73 -15.26 15.73 9.18
N CYS A 74 -14.48 14.71 8.90
CA CYS A 74 -14.99 13.34 8.81
C CYS A 74 -15.40 12.82 10.19
N GLY A 75 -16.52 12.08 10.27
CA GLY A 75 -16.95 11.44 11.52
C GLY A 75 -15.86 10.55 12.14
N LYS A 76 -15.00 9.96 11.30
CA LYS A 76 -13.86 9.10 11.70
C LYS A 76 -12.78 9.83 12.51
N VAL A 77 -12.73 11.16 12.49
CA VAL A 77 -11.82 11.96 13.33
C VAL A 77 -12.18 11.82 14.81
N TYR A 78 -13.44 11.55 15.10
CA TYR A 78 -13.96 11.39 16.45
C TYR A 78 -13.81 9.94 16.92
N ASN A 79 -13.63 9.79 18.23
CA ASN A 79 -13.57 8.48 18.86
C ASN A 79 -14.91 7.74 18.68
N GLU A 80 -14.89 6.41 18.57
CA GLU A 80 -16.10 5.58 18.43
C GLU A 80 -17.14 5.84 19.53
N THR A 81 -16.71 6.25 20.72
CA THR A 81 -17.59 6.66 21.84
C THR A 81 -18.48 7.87 21.51
N CYS A 82 -18.15 8.66 20.49
CA CYS A 82 -18.95 9.79 20.03
C CYS A 82 -20.15 9.38 19.15
N GLN A 83 -20.22 8.10 18.73
CA GLN A 83 -21.31 7.54 17.91
C GLN A 83 -21.59 8.29 16.60
N LEU A 84 -20.56 8.91 16.02
CA LEU A 84 -20.65 9.56 14.71
C LEU A 84 -20.36 8.54 13.61
N ASP A 85 -21.15 8.57 12.54
CA ASP A 85 -20.91 7.74 11.35
C ASP A 85 -19.55 8.13 10.72
N PRO A 86 -18.58 7.19 10.63
CA PRO A 86 -17.23 7.49 10.16
C PRO A 86 -17.18 7.96 8.70
N ASP A 87 -18.19 7.63 7.90
CA ASP A 87 -18.27 7.95 6.47
C ASP A 87 -19.15 9.18 6.19
N THR A 88 -19.52 9.94 7.22
CA THR A 88 -20.27 11.20 7.06
C THR A 88 -19.34 12.39 7.24
N LEU A 89 -19.50 13.40 6.37
CA LEU A 89 -18.85 14.70 6.52
C LEU A 89 -19.70 15.55 7.48
N TYR A 90 -19.13 16.01 8.59
CA TYR A 90 -19.81 16.83 9.59
C TYR A 90 -19.37 18.28 9.48
N THR A 91 -20.31 19.20 9.65
CA THR A 91 -20.06 20.64 9.65
C THR A 91 -19.95 21.17 11.08
N CYS A 92 -18.92 21.97 11.32
CA CYS A 92 -18.62 22.57 12.61
C CYS A 92 -18.94 24.07 12.63
N ALA A 93 -19.79 24.51 13.55
CA ALA A 93 -20.14 25.92 13.70
C ALA A 93 -19.02 26.75 14.37
N GLY A 94 -18.02 26.08 14.94
CA GLY A 94 -16.89 26.66 15.63
C GLY A 94 -16.29 25.72 16.68
N ILE A 95 -15.18 26.14 17.28
CA ILE A 95 -14.49 25.38 18.34
C ILE A 95 -15.46 25.10 19.51
N GLY A 96 -15.52 23.86 19.96
CA GLY A 96 -16.39 23.43 21.06
C GLY A 96 -17.84 23.19 20.68
N SER A 97 -18.24 23.43 19.42
CA SER A 97 -19.58 23.09 18.94
C SER A 97 -19.76 21.58 18.75
N ASP A 98 -21.01 21.12 18.82
CA ASP A 98 -21.35 19.75 18.41
C ASP A 98 -21.29 19.64 16.88
N PRO A 99 -20.66 18.59 16.33
CA PRO A 99 -20.61 18.37 14.89
C PRO A 99 -22.02 18.08 14.36
N ALA A 100 -22.45 18.85 13.36
CA ALA A 100 -23.73 18.68 12.69
C ALA A 100 -23.56 17.75 11.47
N PRO A 101 -24.40 16.72 11.29
CA PRO A 101 -24.25 15.80 10.16
C PRO A 101 -24.50 16.50 8.82
N GLY A 102 -23.53 16.41 7.92
CA GLY A 102 -23.63 16.84 6.52
C GLY A 102 -23.88 15.66 5.58
N PRO A 103 -23.36 15.68 4.34
CA PRO A 103 -23.55 14.60 3.38
C PRO A 103 -22.81 13.33 3.83
N LYS A 104 -23.49 12.18 3.70
CA LYS A 104 -22.85 10.87 3.81
C LYS A 104 -22.02 10.59 2.56
N CYS A 105 -20.77 10.21 2.73
CA CYS A 105 -19.83 9.93 1.65
C CYS A 105 -19.96 8.47 1.23
N ASP A 106 -20.38 8.23 -0.02
CA ASP A 106 -20.62 6.87 -0.53
C ASP A 106 -19.37 5.97 -0.54
N GLN A 107 -18.18 6.57 -0.62
CA GLN A 107 -16.89 5.85 -0.63
C GLN A 107 -15.99 6.22 0.54
N GLY A 108 -16.57 6.79 1.60
CA GLY A 108 -15.84 7.25 2.76
C GLY A 108 -15.34 8.69 2.64
N CYS A 109 -14.80 9.19 3.74
CA CYS A 109 -14.42 10.58 3.91
C CYS A 109 -12.90 10.73 3.99
N LEU A 110 -12.35 11.70 3.26
CA LEU A 110 -10.91 12.00 3.19
C LEU A 110 -10.55 13.02 4.27
N MET A 111 -9.71 12.62 5.21
CA MET A 111 -9.17 13.52 6.23
C MET A 111 -7.98 14.30 5.67
N HIS A 112 -8.08 15.63 5.68
CA HIS A 112 -6.96 16.50 5.36
C HIS A 112 -6.22 16.90 6.64
N SER A 113 -4.89 17.10 6.54
CA SER A 113 -4.09 17.56 7.68
C SER A 113 -3.94 19.08 7.64
N GLY A 114 -4.38 19.78 8.69
CA GLY A 114 -4.17 21.23 8.85
C GLY A 114 -5.44 22.06 8.66
N ASP A 115 -5.30 23.27 8.09
CA ASP A 115 -6.37 24.28 7.98
C ASP A 115 -7.28 24.08 6.75
N THR A 116 -7.40 22.85 6.25
CA THR A 116 -8.22 22.48 5.08
C THR A 116 -9.34 21.55 5.52
N ALA A 117 -10.57 21.87 5.10
CA ALA A 117 -11.75 21.06 5.39
C ALA A 117 -11.63 19.68 4.76
N ASP A 118 -12.11 18.67 5.49
CA ASP A 118 -12.26 17.31 4.99
C ASP A 118 -13.27 17.29 3.84
N GLU A 119 -13.16 16.29 2.97
CA GLU A 119 -14.10 16.13 1.85
C GLU A 119 -14.48 14.68 1.65
N CYS A 120 -15.66 14.44 1.07
CA CYS A 120 -15.99 13.09 0.63
C CYS A 120 -15.00 12.62 -0.43
N ILE A 121 -14.54 11.38 -0.32
CA ILE A 121 -13.74 10.73 -1.35
C ILE A 121 -14.60 10.70 -2.62
N LYS A 122 -14.30 11.60 -3.56
CA LYS A 122 -14.76 11.46 -4.93
C LYS A 122 -14.01 10.26 -5.46
N ASP A 123 -14.73 9.24 -5.92
CA ASP A 123 -14.15 8.02 -6.51
C ASP A 123 -13.14 8.45 -7.59
N SER A 124 -11.86 8.49 -7.21
CA SER A 124 -10.77 8.99 -8.05
C SER A 124 -10.52 8.05 -9.23
N CYS A 125 -11.19 6.90 -9.23
CA CYS A 125 -11.14 5.88 -10.26
C CYS A 125 -12.24 6.05 -11.30
N LEU A 126 -12.97 7.18 -11.28
CA LEU A 126 -13.91 7.56 -12.33
C LEU A 126 -13.26 8.47 -13.36
N CYS A 127 -13.82 8.43 -14.56
CA CYS A 127 -13.43 9.28 -15.66
C CYS A 127 -13.66 10.76 -15.33
N THR A 128 -12.65 11.59 -15.53
CA THR A 128 -12.74 13.05 -15.37
C THR A 128 -13.36 13.72 -16.59
N GLU A 129 -13.19 13.11 -17.77
CA GLU A 129 -13.67 13.58 -19.06
C GLU A 129 -14.24 12.42 -19.90
N SER A 130 -15.00 12.74 -20.94
CA SER A 130 -15.45 11.75 -21.93
C SER A 130 -14.34 11.46 -22.94
N GLY A 131 -14.22 10.21 -23.37
CA GLY A 131 -13.26 9.80 -24.40
C GLY A 131 -12.34 8.68 -23.92
N ARG A 132 -11.29 8.44 -24.70
CA ARG A 132 -10.32 7.37 -24.40
C ARG A 132 -9.15 7.95 -23.61
N ILE A 133 -8.69 7.22 -22.60
CA ILE A 133 -7.56 7.59 -21.74
C ILE A 133 -6.57 6.44 -21.59
N CYS A 134 -5.31 6.75 -21.30
CA CYS A 134 -4.36 5.73 -20.86
C CYS A 134 -4.57 5.40 -19.38
N GLY A 135 -4.37 4.14 -19.01
CA GLY A 135 -4.39 3.70 -17.62
C GLY A 135 -3.35 4.43 -16.77
N SER A 136 -2.25 4.88 -17.38
CA SER A 136 -1.24 5.74 -16.76
C SER A 136 -1.72 7.15 -16.39
N ALA A 137 -2.80 7.63 -17.02
CA ALA A 137 -3.43 8.90 -16.68
C ALA A 137 -4.41 8.77 -15.51
N MET A 138 -4.74 7.54 -15.09
CA MET A 138 -5.58 7.29 -13.92
C MET A 138 -4.75 7.34 -12.64
N PRO A 139 -5.35 7.73 -11.49
CA PRO A 139 -4.66 7.72 -10.21
C PRO A 139 -4.11 6.33 -9.85
N SER A 140 -2.90 6.29 -9.29
CA SER A 140 -2.18 5.04 -8.98
C SER A 140 -2.84 4.19 -7.88
N ASN A 141 -3.75 4.78 -7.09
CA ASN A 141 -4.57 4.05 -6.12
C ASN A 141 -5.68 3.22 -6.77
N CYS A 142 -5.92 3.38 -8.07
CA CYS A 142 -6.89 2.60 -8.82
C CYS A 142 -6.21 1.36 -9.42
N SER A 143 -6.83 0.19 -9.29
CA SER A 143 -6.33 -1.09 -9.83
C SER A 143 -6.46 -1.21 -11.36
N PHE A 144 -6.16 -0.13 -12.09
CA PHE A 144 -6.11 -0.13 -13.55
C PHE A 144 -4.73 -0.55 -14.06
N THR A 145 -4.71 -1.22 -15.20
CA THR A 145 -3.48 -1.58 -15.90
C THR A 145 -2.86 -0.31 -16.47
N PHE A 146 -1.69 0.09 -15.95
CA PHE A 146 -0.98 1.30 -16.38
C PHE A 146 -0.75 1.33 -17.90
N ASN A 147 -0.46 0.17 -18.48
CA ASN A 147 -0.16 0.01 -19.90
C ASN A 147 -1.38 -0.45 -20.73
N ALA A 148 -2.49 0.26 -20.59
CA ALA A 148 -3.72 -0.05 -21.31
C ALA A 148 -4.50 1.21 -21.67
N ILE A 149 -5.38 1.08 -22.67
CA ILE A 149 -6.32 2.11 -23.10
C ILE A 149 -7.68 1.79 -22.52
N TYR A 150 -8.25 2.76 -21.83
CA TYR A 150 -9.60 2.74 -21.28
C TYR A 150 -10.50 3.72 -22.02
N ASP A 151 -11.80 3.48 -21.99
CA ASP A 151 -12.82 4.33 -22.58
C ASP A 151 -13.86 4.75 -21.55
N CYS A 152 -14.12 6.05 -21.55
CA CYS A 152 -15.02 6.75 -20.65
C CYS A 152 -16.33 7.06 -21.37
N THR A 153 -17.01 6.03 -21.87
CA THR A 153 -18.21 6.15 -22.70
C THR A 153 -19.39 6.81 -21.98
N GLY A 154 -19.46 6.68 -20.65
CA GLY A 154 -20.48 7.35 -19.82
C GLY A 154 -20.15 8.81 -19.49
N GLY A 155 -19.02 9.33 -19.97
CA GLY A 155 -18.57 10.69 -19.68
C GLY A 155 -18.02 10.87 -18.26
N ARG A 156 -18.01 12.12 -17.79
CA ARG A 156 -17.48 12.48 -16.47
C ARG A 156 -18.25 11.75 -15.36
N GLY A 157 -17.52 11.09 -14.47
CA GLY A 157 -18.09 10.28 -13.38
C GLY A 157 -18.44 8.85 -13.77
N SER A 158 -18.16 8.41 -15.00
CA SER A 158 -18.33 7.01 -15.39
C SER A 158 -17.12 6.16 -15.02
N ARG A 159 -17.30 4.84 -14.86
CA ARG A 159 -16.20 3.91 -14.68
C ARG A 159 -15.50 3.67 -16.04
N PRO A 160 -14.17 3.79 -16.12
CA PRO A 160 -13.44 3.49 -17.34
C PRO A 160 -13.60 2.01 -17.71
N VAL A 161 -13.90 1.74 -18.98
CA VAL A 161 -14.00 0.39 -19.54
C VAL A 161 -12.73 0.08 -20.30
N LEU A 162 -12.08 -1.03 -19.99
CA LEU A 162 -10.85 -1.45 -20.68
C LEU A 162 -11.14 -1.75 -22.16
N GLN A 163 -10.51 -1.00 -23.07
CA GLN A 163 -10.66 -1.19 -24.51
C GLN A 163 -9.49 -1.93 -25.16
N LYS A 164 -8.25 -1.77 -24.68
CA LYS A 164 -7.09 -2.42 -25.28
C LYS A 164 -5.94 -2.51 -24.30
N LEU A 165 -5.30 -3.67 -24.18
CA LEU A 165 -3.98 -3.76 -23.53
C LEU A 165 -2.88 -3.43 -24.54
N CYS A 166 -1.87 -2.69 -24.10
CA CYS A 166 -0.68 -2.46 -24.89
C CYS A 166 0.27 -3.65 -24.77
N LEU A 167 0.80 -4.11 -25.90
CA LEU A 167 1.70 -5.25 -25.98
C LEU A 167 3.03 -4.98 -25.25
N PRO A 168 3.72 -6.01 -24.75
CA PRO A 168 5.05 -5.87 -24.17
C PRO A 168 6.00 -5.11 -25.11
N GLY A 169 6.67 -4.07 -24.61
CA GLY A 169 7.55 -3.21 -25.41
C GLY A 169 6.87 -1.97 -26.01
N SER A 170 5.54 -1.86 -25.89
CA SER A 170 4.79 -0.63 -26.17
C SER A 170 4.27 -0.01 -24.87
N THR A 171 4.12 1.31 -24.83
CA THR A 171 3.53 2.06 -23.72
C THR A 171 2.25 2.74 -24.20
N CYS A 172 1.22 2.85 -23.36
CA CYS A 172 0.09 3.70 -23.69
C CYS A 172 0.52 5.17 -23.68
N LEU A 173 0.44 5.82 -24.84
CA LEU A 173 0.78 7.22 -25.05
C LEU A 173 -0.51 8.01 -25.28
N GLY A 174 -0.71 9.09 -24.51
CA GLY A 174 -1.81 10.02 -24.75
C GLY A 174 -1.48 10.96 -25.91
N HIS A 175 -2.28 10.93 -26.98
CA HIS A 175 -2.19 11.89 -28.09
C HIS A 175 -3.44 12.76 -28.19
N THR A 176 -3.36 13.86 -28.93
CA THR A 176 -4.52 14.74 -29.21
C THR A 176 -5.64 14.03 -29.95
N ASP A 177 -5.30 13.00 -30.75
CA ASP A 177 -6.25 12.21 -31.53
C ASP A 177 -6.78 10.98 -30.74
N GLY A 178 -6.41 10.88 -29.47
CA GLY A 178 -6.72 9.78 -28.56
C GLY A 178 -5.50 8.94 -28.20
N PRO A 179 -5.57 8.17 -27.11
CA PRO A 179 -4.48 7.32 -26.67
C PRO A 179 -4.24 6.17 -27.65
N SER A 180 -2.96 5.82 -27.82
CA SER A 180 -2.52 4.66 -28.61
C SER A 180 -1.39 3.92 -27.89
N CYS A 181 -1.29 2.62 -28.13
CA CYS A 181 -0.19 1.81 -27.64
C CYS A 181 0.99 1.98 -28.59
N GLY A 182 2.12 2.52 -28.13
CA GLY A 182 3.30 2.68 -28.98
C GLY A 182 4.62 2.84 -28.22
N GLY A 183 5.73 2.71 -28.95
CA GLY A 183 7.08 2.92 -28.41
C GLY A 183 7.49 4.40 -28.41
N GLU A 184 8.31 4.82 -27.44
CA GLU A 184 8.97 6.15 -27.47
C GLU A 184 10.01 6.25 -28.60
N THR A 185 10.47 5.11 -29.11
CA THR A 185 11.43 5.03 -30.21
C THR A 185 10.80 4.35 -31.42
N CYS A 186 11.42 4.55 -32.58
CA CYS A 186 11.04 3.86 -33.82
C CYS A 186 11.55 2.42 -33.90
N ASP A 187 12.09 1.90 -32.79
CA ASP A 187 12.64 0.56 -32.73
C ASP A 187 11.60 -0.38 -32.13
N CYS A 188 11.44 -1.57 -32.71
CA CYS A 188 10.68 -2.64 -32.12
C CYS A 188 11.55 -3.90 -31.97
N LYS A 189 11.45 -4.56 -30.82
CA LYS A 189 12.29 -5.70 -30.44
C LYS A 189 11.46 -6.99 -30.47
N GLY A 190 12.12 -8.09 -30.83
CA GLY A 190 11.51 -9.42 -30.92
C GLY A 190 11.06 -9.77 -32.33
N ASP A 191 10.38 -10.92 -32.45
CA ASP A 191 9.91 -11.48 -33.73
C ASP A 191 8.40 -11.28 -33.94
N GLN A 192 7.82 -10.29 -33.26
CA GLN A 192 6.38 -10.01 -33.34
C GLN A 192 6.06 -9.09 -34.52
N THR A 193 4.82 -9.19 -34.99
CA THR A 193 4.25 -8.21 -35.92
C THR A 193 3.55 -7.10 -35.14
N VAL A 194 3.72 -5.86 -35.59
CA VAL A 194 3.17 -4.67 -34.95
C VAL A 194 2.53 -3.76 -35.99
N CYS A 195 1.52 -3.01 -35.57
CA CYS A 195 0.87 -2.05 -36.46
C CYS A 195 1.67 -0.75 -36.52
N SER A 196 1.57 -0.07 -37.66
CA SER A 196 2.21 1.24 -37.90
C SER A 196 1.82 2.32 -36.89
N ASP A 197 0.65 2.18 -36.26
CA ASP A 197 0.12 3.09 -35.23
C ASP A 197 0.82 2.91 -33.87
N GLN A 198 1.61 1.84 -33.69
CA GLN A 198 2.45 1.65 -32.52
C GLN A 198 3.77 2.42 -32.57
N PHE A 199 4.00 3.17 -33.64
CA PHE A 199 5.19 3.99 -33.79
C PHE A 199 4.79 5.45 -33.85
N LEU A 200 5.67 6.31 -33.33
CA LEU A 200 5.52 7.76 -33.46
C LEU A 200 5.44 8.15 -34.94
N ASP A 201 4.65 9.19 -35.25
CA ASP A 201 4.54 9.75 -36.59
C ASP A 201 5.90 10.18 -37.17
N SER A 202 6.81 10.60 -36.29
CA SER A 202 8.19 10.95 -36.63
C SER A 202 9.01 9.80 -37.22
N CYS A 203 8.58 8.56 -37.03
CA CYS A 203 9.22 7.37 -37.61
C CYS A 203 8.99 7.24 -39.12
N GLY A 204 8.06 8.01 -39.71
CA GLY A 204 7.82 8.02 -41.14
C GLY A 204 7.30 6.69 -41.71
N LEU A 205 6.73 5.83 -40.86
CA LEU A 205 6.16 4.56 -41.29
C LEU A 205 4.84 4.79 -42.03
N GLN A 206 4.57 3.93 -43.01
CA GLN A 206 3.33 3.97 -43.77
C GLN A 206 2.16 3.62 -42.85
N LYS A 207 1.19 4.52 -42.72
CA LYS A 207 -0.01 4.31 -41.92
C LYS A 207 -0.80 3.09 -42.40
N ASN A 208 -1.58 2.50 -41.50
CA ASN A 208 -2.42 1.32 -41.76
C ASN A 208 -1.64 0.12 -42.33
N THR A 209 -0.45 -0.15 -41.79
CA THR A 209 0.46 -1.20 -42.28
C THR A 209 0.95 -2.07 -41.12
N VAL A 210 1.03 -3.37 -41.36
CA VAL A 210 1.65 -4.37 -40.48
C VAL A 210 3.16 -4.41 -40.76
N TYR A 211 3.94 -4.27 -39.71
CA TYR A 211 5.40 -4.35 -39.71
C TYR A 211 5.87 -5.57 -38.93
N GLN A 212 6.92 -6.24 -39.40
CA GLN A 212 7.63 -7.30 -38.68
C GLN A 212 8.80 -6.68 -37.94
N CYS A 213 8.93 -6.97 -36.64
CA CYS A 213 10.11 -6.57 -35.88
C CYS A 213 11.31 -7.42 -36.30
N ALA A 214 12.43 -6.75 -36.56
CA ALA A 214 13.69 -7.39 -36.92
C ALA A 214 14.67 -7.31 -35.73
N PRO A 215 15.64 -8.24 -35.63
CA PRO A 215 16.67 -8.22 -34.58
C PRO A 215 17.50 -6.92 -34.53
N SER A 216 17.52 -6.17 -35.64
CA SER A 216 18.17 -4.86 -35.74
C SER A 216 17.43 -3.74 -35.01
N GLY A 217 16.24 -4.00 -34.49
CA GLY A 217 15.33 -3.00 -33.93
C GLY A 217 14.46 -2.32 -34.99
N LYS A 218 14.84 -2.35 -36.28
CA LYS A 218 14.10 -1.61 -37.31
C LYS A 218 12.89 -2.39 -37.83
N PRO A 219 11.68 -1.81 -37.82
CA PRO A 219 10.49 -2.48 -38.36
C PRO A 219 10.61 -2.66 -39.88
N VAL A 220 10.30 -3.87 -40.35
CA VAL A 220 10.29 -4.24 -41.78
C VAL A 220 8.85 -4.30 -42.25
N LEU A 221 8.50 -3.58 -43.32
CA LEU A 221 7.15 -3.59 -43.87
C LEU A 221 6.76 -5.00 -44.31
N LEU A 222 5.69 -5.55 -43.72
CA LEU A 222 5.18 -6.88 -44.04
C LEU A 222 3.95 -6.80 -44.96
N GLN A 223 2.95 -6.00 -44.58
CA GLN A 223 1.71 -5.89 -45.33
C GLN A 223 0.98 -4.56 -45.10
N THR A 224 0.60 -3.85 -46.16
CA THR A 224 -0.31 -2.69 -46.06
C THR A 224 -1.77 -3.17 -46.07
N CYS A 225 -2.58 -2.70 -45.12
CA CYS A 225 -3.99 -3.03 -45.05
C CYS A 225 -4.78 -2.27 -46.13
N GLY A 226 -5.69 -2.97 -46.81
CA GLY A 226 -6.54 -2.38 -47.85
C GLY A 226 -7.51 -1.32 -47.31
N VAL A 227 -8.21 -0.61 -48.20
CA VAL A 227 -9.07 0.55 -47.85
C VAL A 227 -10.15 0.23 -46.80
N ASN A 228 -10.71 -0.98 -46.87
CA ASN A 228 -11.76 -1.47 -45.97
C ASN A 228 -11.21 -2.26 -44.76
N LYS A 229 -9.89 -2.27 -44.60
CA LYS A 229 -9.21 -2.93 -43.48
C LYS A 229 -8.43 -1.94 -42.65
N GLU A 230 -8.30 -2.25 -41.38
CA GLU A 230 -7.50 -1.50 -40.42
C GLU A 230 -6.48 -2.44 -39.79
N CYS A 231 -5.26 -1.96 -39.61
CA CYS A 231 -4.26 -2.68 -38.85
C CYS A 231 -4.68 -2.71 -37.38
N VAL A 232 -4.82 -3.89 -36.81
CA VAL A 232 -5.14 -4.11 -35.39
C VAL A 232 -4.06 -4.95 -34.75
N SER A 233 -3.68 -4.55 -33.54
CA SER A 233 -2.75 -5.31 -32.69
C SER A 233 -3.55 -6.22 -31.79
N VAL A 234 -3.20 -7.50 -31.80
CA VAL A 234 -3.76 -8.61 -31.02
C VAL A 234 -2.64 -9.24 -30.17
N SER A 235 -2.97 -10.11 -29.21
CA SER A 235 -2.00 -10.71 -28.29
C SER A 235 -0.76 -11.32 -28.97
N ASP A 236 -0.94 -11.91 -30.15
CA ASP A 236 0.11 -12.64 -30.87
C ASP A 236 0.71 -11.84 -32.05
N GLY A 237 0.38 -10.56 -32.18
CA GLY A 237 0.98 -9.68 -33.19
C GLY A 237 0.01 -8.66 -33.79
N ALA A 238 0.18 -8.36 -35.07
CA ALA A 238 -0.63 -7.40 -35.80
C ALA A 238 -1.19 -7.99 -37.08
N THR A 239 -2.45 -7.66 -37.38
CA THR A 239 -3.15 -8.16 -38.57
C THR A 239 -4.08 -7.09 -39.15
N CYS A 240 -4.50 -7.27 -40.40
CA CYS A 240 -5.46 -6.38 -41.05
C CYS A 240 -6.90 -6.90 -40.84
N ALA A 241 -7.63 -6.32 -39.88
CA ALA A 241 -9.04 -6.65 -39.68
C ALA A 241 -9.98 -5.74 -40.49
N SER A 242 -11.23 -6.15 -40.66
CA SER A 242 -12.24 -5.35 -41.37
C SER A 242 -12.69 -4.15 -40.54
N LYS A 243 -12.84 -2.99 -41.17
CA LYS A 243 -13.45 -1.80 -40.54
C LYS A 243 -14.95 -1.96 -40.29
N ASP A 244 -15.59 -2.88 -41.00
CA ASP A 244 -17.04 -3.13 -40.89
C ASP A 244 -17.42 -3.94 -39.63
N CYS A 245 -16.45 -4.17 -38.74
CA CYS A 245 -16.62 -4.93 -37.50
C CYS A 245 -17.17 -6.35 -37.69
N LYS A 246 -17.05 -6.90 -38.91
CA LYS A 246 -17.50 -8.24 -39.24
C LYS A 246 -16.49 -9.29 -38.81
N CYS A 247 -17.01 -10.44 -38.38
CA CYS A 247 -16.19 -11.56 -37.94
C CYS A 247 -15.29 -12.08 -39.07
N PRO A 248 -13.97 -12.20 -38.87
CA PRO A 248 -13.06 -12.69 -39.89
C PRO A 248 -13.19 -14.20 -40.16
N ALA A 249 -13.66 -14.96 -39.17
CA ALA A 249 -13.86 -16.41 -39.21
C ALA A 249 -15.07 -16.83 -38.37
N ASP A 250 -15.55 -18.05 -38.59
CA ASP A 250 -16.54 -18.70 -37.72
C ASP A 250 -15.86 -19.10 -36.40
N GLY A 251 -16.58 -19.01 -35.28
CA GLY A 251 -16.09 -19.46 -33.97
C GLY A 251 -16.33 -18.45 -32.85
N THR A 252 -15.59 -18.60 -31.75
CA THR A 252 -15.60 -17.61 -30.67
C THR A 252 -14.32 -16.79 -30.76
N LEU A 253 -14.47 -15.47 -30.68
CA LEU A 253 -13.41 -14.51 -30.89
C LEU A 253 -13.33 -13.51 -29.74
N CYS A 254 -12.12 -13.12 -29.34
CA CYS A 254 -11.90 -12.06 -28.37
C CYS A 254 -12.21 -10.69 -28.96
N GLY A 255 -12.82 -9.80 -28.17
CA GLY A 255 -13.13 -8.44 -28.61
C GLY A 255 -11.91 -7.66 -29.11
N GLU A 256 -10.72 -8.00 -28.63
CA GLU A 256 -9.46 -7.34 -29.00
C GLU A 256 -9.08 -7.49 -30.48
N ILE A 257 -9.62 -8.50 -31.19
CA ILE A 257 -9.33 -8.67 -32.62
C ILE A 257 -10.02 -7.61 -33.48
N PHE A 258 -11.04 -6.95 -32.94
CA PHE A 258 -11.82 -5.97 -33.65
C PHE A 258 -11.15 -4.59 -33.51
N PRO A 259 -11.17 -3.76 -34.56
CA PRO A 259 -10.70 -2.39 -34.46
C PRO A 259 -11.37 -1.61 -33.33
N LEU A 260 -10.65 -0.67 -32.72
CA LEU A 260 -11.19 0.21 -31.67
C LEU A 260 -12.44 0.98 -32.12
N SER A 261 -12.57 1.24 -33.42
CA SER A 261 -13.75 1.86 -34.04
C SER A 261 -15.04 1.05 -33.86
N CYS A 262 -14.94 -0.25 -33.56
CA CYS A 262 -16.07 -1.14 -33.33
C CYS A 262 -16.69 -1.03 -31.94
N GLN A 263 -16.03 -0.35 -30.99
CA GLN A 263 -16.51 -0.17 -29.61
C GLN A 263 -16.85 -1.48 -28.88
N LEU A 264 -16.22 -2.59 -29.27
CA LEU A 264 -16.37 -3.88 -28.62
C LEU A 264 -15.41 -3.97 -27.44
N ASN A 265 -15.88 -4.44 -26.30
CA ASN A 265 -15.04 -4.65 -25.12
C ASN A 265 -13.99 -5.74 -25.42
N ALA A 266 -12.69 -5.37 -25.40
CA ALA A 266 -11.59 -6.27 -25.73
C ALA A 266 -11.49 -7.51 -24.84
N THR A 267 -11.97 -7.43 -23.60
CA THR A 267 -11.94 -8.55 -22.65
C THR A 267 -13.14 -9.46 -22.81
N SER A 268 -14.07 -9.17 -23.73
CA SER A 268 -15.26 -10.01 -23.92
C SER A 268 -15.08 -11.00 -25.06
N LEU A 269 -15.72 -12.16 -24.93
CA LEU A 269 -15.87 -13.14 -25.99
C LEU A 269 -17.11 -12.85 -26.81
N TYR A 270 -16.96 -13.02 -28.12
CA TYR A 270 -18.03 -12.88 -29.09
C TYR A 270 -18.15 -14.15 -29.91
N THR A 271 -19.37 -14.66 -30.06
CA THR A 271 -19.66 -15.72 -31.02
C THR A 271 -19.79 -15.09 -32.41
N CYS A 272 -19.16 -15.70 -33.39
CA CYS A 272 -18.94 -15.14 -34.70
C CYS A 272 -19.30 -16.13 -35.80
N ALA A 273 -20.03 -15.65 -36.81
CA ALA A 273 -20.17 -16.29 -38.11
C ALA A 273 -19.38 -15.47 -39.13
N LYS A 274 -18.59 -16.11 -39.99
CA LYS A 274 -17.70 -15.44 -40.95
C LYS A 274 -18.46 -14.42 -41.80
N GLY A 275 -18.04 -13.16 -41.74
CA GLY A 275 -18.69 -12.03 -42.41
C GLY A 275 -19.95 -11.48 -41.73
N GLY A 276 -20.42 -12.10 -40.65
CA GLY A 276 -21.52 -11.65 -39.81
C GLY A 276 -21.09 -10.68 -38.70
N ASP A 277 -22.07 -10.14 -37.97
CA ASP A 277 -21.83 -9.29 -36.80
C ASP A 277 -21.42 -10.13 -35.57
N PRO A 278 -20.44 -9.69 -34.77
CA PRO A 278 -20.04 -10.36 -33.55
C PRO A 278 -21.18 -10.29 -32.53
N VAL A 279 -21.57 -11.45 -31.99
CA VAL A 279 -22.61 -11.56 -30.98
C VAL A 279 -21.96 -11.72 -29.62
N PHE A 280 -22.19 -10.77 -28.70
CA PHE A 280 -21.65 -10.83 -27.35
C PHE A 280 -22.05 -12.15 -26.65
N GLU A 281 -21.07 -12.87 -26.12
CA GLU A 281 -21.28 -14.10 -25.36
C GLU A 281 -21.11 -13.86 -23.86
N LYS A 282 -19.95 -13.34 -23.44
CA LYS A 282 -19.63 -13.04 -22.04
C LYS A 282 -18.41 -12.13 -21.92
N THR A 283 -18.32 -11.41 -20.80
CA THR A 283 -17.13 -10.64 -20.45
C THR A 283 -16.14 -11.50 -19.68
N CYS A 284 -14.90 -11.61 -20.18
CA CYS A 284 -13.77 -12.15 -19.41
C CYS A 284 -13.22 -11.07 -18.47
N LEU A 285 -12.49 -11.51 -17.45
CA LEU A 285 -11.72 -10.61 -16.60
C LEU A 285 -10.71 -9.78 -17.45
N PRO A 286 -10.29 -8.58 -17.00
CA PRO A 286 -9.30 -7.75 -17.70
C PRO A 286 -8.03 -8.50 -18.12
N GLY A 287 -7.72 -8.55 -19.43
CA GLY A 287 -6.54 -9.26 -19.94
C GLY A 287 -6.70 -10.79 -20.06
N HIS A 288 -7.92 -11.32 -19.94
CA HIS A 288 -8.17 -12.76 -19.89
C HIS A 288 -8.94 -13.32 -21.08
N CYS A 289 -8.97 -12.61 -22.21
CA CYS A 289 -9.39 -13.21 -23.47
C CYS A 289 -8.12 -13.52 -24.26
N ILE A 290 -7.82 -14.79 -24.53
CA ILE A 290 -6.71 -15.15 -25.43
C ILE A 290 -7.27 -15.44 -26.81
N ALA A 291 -6.82 -14.66 -27.79
CA ALA A 291 -6.98 -15.02 -29.18
C ALA A 291 -6.19 -16.29 -29.49
N SER A 292 -6.87 -17.33 -29.95
CA SER A 292 -6.24 -18.55 -30.42
C SER A 292 -5.46 -18.28 -31.72
N ALA A 293 -4.29 -18.87 -31.90
CA ALA A 293 -3.55 -18.74 -33.16
C ALA A 293 -4.38 -19.17 -34.41
N ALA A 294 -5.39 -20.02 -34.21
CA ALA A 294 -6.31 -20.48 -35.24
C ALA A 294 -7.25 -19.36 -35.75
N SER A 295 -7.58 -18.35 -34.95
CA SER A 295 -8.39 -17.21 -35.39
C SER A 295 -7.61 -16.22 -36.26
N MET A 296 -6.27 -16.35 -36.36
CA MET A 296 -5.40 -15.42 -37.09
C MET A 296 -4.87 -15.95 -38.43
N ALA A 297 -4.77 -17.27 -38.61
CA ALA A 297 -4.19 -17.87 -39.80
C ALA A 297 -5.25 -18.23 -40.85
N ALA A 298 -5.44 -17.38 -41.86
CA ALA A 298 -6.25 -17.70 -43.03
C ALA A 298 -5.60 -18.74 -43.98
N VAL A 299 -4.44 -19.34 -43.63
CA VAL A 299 -3.70 -20.21 -44.55
C VAL A 299 -3.01 -21.38 -43.81
N ALA A 300 -3.40 -22.59 -44.21
CA ALA A 300 -2.73 -23.91 -44.10
C ALA A 300 -3.10 -24.88 -42.94
N VAL A 301 -4.10 -25.73 -43.24
CA VAL A 301 -4.13 -27.20 -43.07
C VAL A 301 -3.59 -27.79 -41.75
N PHE A 302 -4.23 -27.55 -40.61
CA PHE A 302 -4.31 -28.53 -39.52
C PHE A 302 -5.60 -28.30 -38.69
N ASP A 303 -6.38 -29.37 -38.53
CA ASP A 303 -7.79 -29.36 -38.11
C ASP A 303 -7.96 -29.35 -36.57
N VAL A 304 -7.40 -28.34 -35.91
CA VAL A 304 -7.62 -28.11 -34.47
C VAL A 304 -8.16 -26.70 -34.29
N SER A 305 -9.49 -26.55 -34.35
CA SER A 305 -10.16 -25.29 -34.02
C SER A 305 -10.07 -25.06 -32.51
N VAL A 306 -8.97 -24.46 -32.06
CA VAL A 306 -8.94 -23.90 -30.71
C VAL A 306 -9.77 -22.61 -30.81
N ALA A 307 -10.99 -22.59 -30.26
CA ALA A 307 -11.75 -21.34 -30.17
C ALA A 307 -11.10 -20.42 -29.13
N ASP A 308 -11.26 -19.10 -29.28
CA ASP A 308 -10.85 -18.16 -28.25
C ASP A 308 -11.62 -18.46 -26.97
N GLN A 309 -10.93 -18.43 -25.83
CA GLN A 309 -11.52 -18.74 -24.54
C GLN A 309 -11.14 -17.67 -23.52
N CYS A 310 -12.05 -17.40 -22.58
CA CYS A 310 -11.65 -16.71 -21.38
C CYS A 310 -10.65 -17.61 -20.66
N LEU A 311 -9.43 -17.12 -20.43
CA LEU A 311 -8.52 -17.68 -19.43
C LEU A 311 -9.30 -17.72 -18.12
N ARG A 312 -9.79 -18.90 -17.74
CA ARG A 312 -10.40 -19.09 -16.43
C ARG A 312 -9.27 -19.01 -15.42
N ASN A 313 -9.21 -17.97 -14.60
CA ASN A 313 -8.49 -17.86 -13.32
C ASN A 313 -7.01 -18.34 -13.23
N CYS A 314 -6.34 -18.68 -14.33
CA CYS A 314 -4.97 -19.23 -14.35
C CYS A 314 -3.88 -18.17 -14.49
N VAL A 315 -4.11 -17.04 -13.84
CA VAL A 315 -3.30 -15.84 -13.94
C VAL A 315 -2.91 -15.35 -12.56
N CYS A 316 -1.85 -14.57 -12.52
CA CYS A 316 -1.30 -14.07 -11.29
C CYS A 316 -2.30 -13.17 -10.56
N SER A 317 -2.67 -13.51 -9.32
CA SER A 317 -3.51 -12.63 -8.50
C SER A 317 -2.71 -11.49 -7.86
N ASN A 318 -1.40 -11.66 -7.71
CA ASN A 318 -0.46 -10.68 -7.16
C ASN A 318 0.80 -10.58 -8.05
N THR A 319 1.54 -9.49 -7.93
CA THR A 319 2.92 -9.40 -8.46
C THR A 319 3.88 -10.13 -7.54
N GLY A 320 4.97 -10.66 -8.10
CA GLY A 320 6.01 -11.34 -7.34
C GLY A 320 6.06 -12.84 -7.59
N PHE A 321 6.34 -13.64 -6.58
CA PHE A 321 6.40 -15.10 -6.70
C PHE A 321 5.14 -15.76 -6.15
N MET A 322 4.59 -16.73 -6.89
CA MET A 322 3.36 -17.45 -6.54
C MET A 322 3.54 -18.95 -6.73
N CYS A 323 3.09 -19.74 -5.76
CA CYS A 323 3.07 -21.19 -5.84
C CYS A 323 2.01 -21.65 -6.84
N GLY A 324 2.32 -22.68 -7.62
CA GLY A 324 1.37 -23.31 -8.54
C GLY A 324 0.07 -23.78 -7.86
N ALA A 325 0.13 -24.08 -6.56
CA ALA A 325 -1.02 -24.47 -5.75
C ALA A 325 -2.01 -23.32 -5.46
N THR A 326 -1.60 -22.06 -5.61
CA THR A 326 -2.49 -20.89 -5.47
C THR A 326 -3.38 -20.70 -6.70
N PHE A 327 -3.02 -21.32 -7.83
CA PHE A 327 -3.84 -21.31 -9.04
C PHE A 327 -4.91 -22.41 -8.97
N PRO A 328 -6.10 -22.18 -9.54
CA PRO A 328 -7.14 -23.20 -9.60
C PRO A 328 -6.68 -24.52 -10.25
N PRO A 329 -7.21 -25.68 -9.84
CA PRO A 329 -6.78 -26.99 -10.35
C PRO A 329 -6.87 -27.13 -11.87
N GLU A 330 -7.84 -26.48 -12.51
CA GLU A 330 -8.03 -26.45 -13.96
C GLU A 330 -6.86 -25.83 -14.74
N CYS A 331 -5.96 -25.11 -14.04
CA CYS A 331 -4.82 -24.43 -14.63
C CYS A 331 -3.62 -25.33 -14.92
N ASN A 332 -3.63 -26.57 -14.41
CA ASN A 332 -2.54 -27.53 -14.56
C ASN A 332 -1.15 -26.95 -14.19
N LYS A 333 -1.11 -26.00 -13.26
CA LYS A 333 0.14 -25.47 -12.70
C LYS A 333 0.66 -26.47 -11.67
N GLY A 334 1.95 -26.79 -11.74
CA GLY A 334 2.56 -27.76 -10.82
C GLY A 334 2.47 -27.22 -9.40
N LYS A 335 1.83 -27.95 -8.47
CA LYS A 335 1.65 -27.49 -7.08
C LYS A 335 2.98 -27.24 -6.35
N ASP A 336 4.04 -27.89 -6.84
CA ASP A 336 5.43 -27.86 -6.40
C ASP A 336 6.30 -26.86 -7.19
N VAL A 337 5.70 -26.02 -8.03
CA VAL A 337 6.40 -25.08 -8.90
C VAL A 337 6.14 -23.65 -8.42
N LEU A 338 7.22 -22.86 -8.32
CA LEU A 338 7.17 -21.44 -8.10
C LEU A 338 7.10 -20.70 -9.43
N TYR A 339 6.11 -19.83 -9.57
CA TYR A 339 5.89 -19.02 -10.75
C TYR A 339 6.23 -17.56 -10.45
N VAL A 340 6.82 -16.86 -11.41
CA VAL A 340 7.01 -15.41 -11.36
C VAL A 340 5.88 -14.70 -12.09
N CYS A 341 5.38 -13.65 -11.45
CA CYS A 341 4.24 -12.84 -11.84
C CYS A 341 4.68 -11.38 -11.93
N TYR A 342 4.95 -10.90 -13.15
CA TYR A 342 5.39 -9.52 -13.33
C TYR A 342 4.30 -8.49 -13.05
N GLN A 343 3.03 -8.88 -13.27
CA GLN A 343 1.86 -8.01 -13.15
C GLN A 343 0.66 -8.83 -12.66
N VAL A 344 -0.27 -8.23 -11.92
CA VAL A 344 -1.58 -8.84 -11.66
C VAL A 344 -2.28 -9.08 -12.99
N GLY A 345 -2.85 -10.27 -13.18
CA GLY A 345 -3.46 -10.71 -14.43
C GLY A 345 -2.49 -11.28 -15.48
N SER A 346 -1.17 -11.23 -15.25
CA SER A 346 -0.21 -11.82 -16.18
C SER A 346 -0.24 -13.36 -16.15
N ILE A 347 0.23 -13.98 -17.24
CA ILE A 347 0.43 -15.43 -17.30
C ILE A 347 1.63 -15.79 -16.42
N PRO A 348 1.46 -16.65 -15.41
CA PRO A 348 2.55 -17.06 -14.52
C PRO A 348 3.61 -17.84 -15.31
N ILE A 349 4.86 -17.35 -15.25
CA ILE A 349 6.04 -17.97 -15.88
C ILE A 349 6.71 -18.87 -14.85
N GLU A 350 6.97 -20.13 -15.21
CA GLU A 350 7.67 -21.07 -14.32
C GLU A 350 9.08 -20.53 -14.01
N SER A 351 9.33 -20.23 -12.74
CA SER A 351 10.62 -19.73 -12.26
C SER A 351 11.50 -20.89 -11.83
N GLU A 352 11.02 -21.70 -10.89
CA GLU A 352 11.73 -22.88 -10.40
C GLU A 352 10.77 -23.95 -9.87
N ARG A 353 11.22 -25.20 -9.87
CA ARG A 353 10.51 -26.31 -9.23
C ARG A 353 11.13 -26.57 -7.87
N CYS A 354 10.31 -26.58 -6.82
CA CYS A 354 10.77 -26.75 -5.46
C CYS A 354 11.33 -28.17 -5.26
N THR A 355 12.61 -28.27 -4.88
CA THR A 355 13.32 -29.56 -4.74
C THR A 355 12.69 -30.49 -3.71
N ASP A 356 12.02 -29.91 -2.71
CA ASP A 356 11.39 -30.66 -1.62
C ASP A 356 9.93 -31.02 -1.95
N GLY A 357 9.46 -30.67 -3.15
CA GLY A 357 8.09 -30.89 -3.61
C GLY A 357 7.03 -29.98 -2.94
N VAL A 358 7.47 -29.02 -2.13
CA VAL A 358 6.58 -28.11 -1.38
C VAL A 358 6.91 -26.67 -1.74
N CYS A 359 5.90 -25.97 -2.26
CA CYS A 359 5.91 -24.53 -2.43
C CYS A 359 5.06 -23.90 -1.31
N SER A 360 5.63 -22.94 -0.58
CA SER A 360 5.01 -22.35 0.61
C SER A 360 4.32 -21.03 0.27
N VAL A 361 3.01 -20.94 0.57
CA VAL A 361 2.20 -19.74 0.33
C VAL A 361 2.35 -18.75 1.49
N ASN A 362 2.80 -17.52 1.21
CA ASN A 362 3.05 -16.50 2.22
C ASN A 362 2.14 -15.26 2.03
N PRO A 363 1.97 -14.39 3.05
CA PRO A 363 1.29 -13.10 2.88
C PRO A 363 1.98 -12.12 1.90
N GLY A 364 3.18 -12.46 1.43
CA GLY A 364 3.96 -11.74 0.41
C GLY A 364 4.37 -12.69 -0.71
N ASP A 365 5.64 -12.68 -1.09
CA ASP A 365 6.16 -13.62 -2.10
C ASP A 365 6.17 -15.05 -1.57
N ASP A 366 5.63 -15.96 -2.38
CA ASP A 366 5.74 -17.39 -2.19
C ASP A 366 7.19 -17.83 -2.43
N ASN A 367 7.60 -18.96 -1.86
CA ASN A 367 8.96 -19.46 -2.03
C ASN A 367 9.04 -20.98 -2.04
N CYS A 368 10.10 -21.48 -2.69
CA CYS A 368 10.54 -22.86 -2.57
C CYS A 368 11.43 -23.00 -1.34
N GLY A 369 10.88 -23.52 -0.24
CA GLY A 369 11.68 -23.77 0.96
C GLY A 369 10.88 -24.21 2.19
N THR A 370 11.51 -25.07 2.99
CA THR A 370 11.06 -25.47 4.33
C THR A 370 10.90 -24.25 5.23
N ILE A 371 9.82 -24.21 6.01
CA ILE A 371 9.69 -23.30 7.16
C ILE A 371 10.79 -23.65 8.18
N ALA A 372 12.01 -23.19 7.92
CA ALA A 372 13.02 -22.94 8.92
C ALA A 372 13.07 -21.42 9.01
N SER A 373 12.55 -20.91 10.12
CA SER A 373 12.78 -19.54 10.59
C SER A 373 14.16 -19.07 10.14
N THR A 374 14.21 -18.11 9.22
CA THR A 374 15.47 -17.50 8.80
C THR A 374 16.18 -16.99 10.05
N PRO A 375 17.42 -17.44 10.35
CA PRO A 375 18.17 -16.84 11.43
C PRO A 375 18.34 -15.37 11.09
N ASN A 376 17.94 -14.50 12.02
CA ASN A 376 17.87 -13.06 11.83
C ASN A 376 19.30 -12.49 11.81
N CYS A 377 20.03 -12.71 10.71
CA CYS A 377 21.41 -12.30 10.53
C CYS A 377 21.54 -10.85 10.02
N TYR A 378 20.41 -10.16 9.82
CA TYR A 378 20.35 -8.80 9.32
C TYR A 378 19.95 -7.84 10.45
N CYS A 379 20.74 -6.77 10.66
CA CYS A 379 20.29 -5.67 11.52
C CYS A 379 19.35 -4.76 10.73
N ASN A 380 18.25 -4.36 11.36
CA ASN A 380 17.30 -3.45 10.72
C ASN A 380 17.53 -1.96 11.06
N ASP A 381 18.55 -1.59 11.86
CA ASP A 381 18.92 -0.19 12.14
C ASP A 381 20.36 -0.03 12.70
N THR A 382 20.87 1.21 12.73
CA THR A 382 22.25 1.65 13.09
C THR A 382 22.64 1.50 14.56
N ILE A 383 22.35 0.35 15.17
CA ILE A 383 22.62 0.07 16.58
C ILE A 383 23.75 -0.97 16.73
N THR A 384 24.52 -0.86 17.81
CA THR A 384 25.48 -1.87 18.26
C THR A 384 24.73 -3.08 18.86
N ILE A 385 25.06 -4.31 18.45
CA ILE A 385 24.44 -5.55 18.95
C ILE A 385 25.50 -6.42 19.65
N CYS A 386 25.20 -6.97 20.83
CA CYS A 386 26.07 -7.95 21.49
C CYS A 386 26.05 -9.28 20.73
N GLY A 387 27.22 -9.92 20.56
CA GLY A 387 27.35 -11.19 19.86
C GLY A 387 26.49 -12.31 20.42
N SER A 388 26.14 -12.26 21.71
CA SER A 388 25.22 -13.20 22.37
C SER A 388 23.78 -13.15 21.85
N LYS A 389 23.41 -12.09 21.12
CA LYS A 389 22.09 -11.91 20.49
C LYS A 389 22.09 -12.31 19.01
N ILE A 390 23.24 -12.67 18.44
CA ILE A 390 23.38 -13.05 17.03
C ILE A 390 23.32 -14.58 16.94
N ASP A 391 22.50 -15.10 16.03
CA ASP A 391 22.37 -16.54 15.84
C ASP A 391 23.73 -17.16 15.42
N PRO A 392 24.20 -18.25 16.07
CA PRO A 392 25.47 -18.89 15.73
C PRO A 392 25.60 -19.33 14.27
N SER A 393 24.47 -19.59 13.60
CA SER A 393 24.43 -19.93 12.17
C SER A 393 24.88 -18.79 11.26
N CYS A 394 24.87 -17.53 11.74
CA CYS A 394 25.35 -16.37 10.99
C CYS A 394 26.89 -16.33 10.85
N SER A 395 27.64 -17.19 11.55
CA SER A 395 29.12 -17.28 11.48
C SER A 395 29.65 -17.53 10.06
N THR A 396 28.93 -18.32 9.26
CA THR A 396 29.28 -18.59 7.85
C THR A 396 29.10 -17.36 6.97
N LEU A 397 28.05 -16.57 7.21
CA LEU A 397 27.77 -15.34 6.48
C LEU A 397 28.78 -14.23 6.82
N LEU A 398 29.20 -14.15 8.08
CA LEU A 398 30.19 -13.19 8.58
C LEU A 398 31.64 -13.60 8.31
N LYS A 399 31.87 -14.83 7.85
CA LYS A 399 33.20 -15.42 7.63
C LYS A 399 34.10 -15.31 8.87
N ALA A 400 33.51 -15.31 10.06
CA ALA A 400 34.19 -15.18 11.33
C ALA A 400 33.32 -15.81 12.44
N ASP A 401 33.97 -16.40 13.44
CA ASP A 401 33.28 -16.87 14.64
C ASP A 401 32.69 -15.69 15.41
N ILE A 402 31.46 -15.87 15.89
CA ILE A 402 30.76 -14.84 16.67
C ILE A 402 31.20 -14.99 18.13
N ASP A 403 31.89 -13.98 18.66
CA ASP A 403 32.22 -13.91 20.08
C ASP A 403 30.99 -13.38 20.83
N PRO A 404 30.35 -14.19 21.70
CA PRO A 404 29.16 -13.77 22.44
C PRO A 404 29.40 -12.56 23.37
N LYS A 405 30.66 -12.23 23.67
CA LYS A 405 31.05 -11.11 24.54
C LYS A 405 31.40 -9.83 23.79
N ALA A 406 31.58 -9.91 22.47
CA ALA A 406 31.92 -8.77 21.63
C ALA A 406 30.67 -7.98 21.22
N THR A 407 30.87 -6.71 20.89
CA THR A 407 29.81 -5.86 20.33
C THR A 407 30.07 -5.64 18.84
N TYR A 408 29.03 -5.78 18.02
CA TYR A 408 29.09 -5.68 16.57
C TYR A 408 28.31 -4.44 16.10
N ILE A 409 28.91 -3.67 15.19
CA ILE A 409 28.26 -2.50 14.58
C ILE A 409 27.76 -2.88 13.21
N CYS A 410 26.50 -2.54 12.93
CA CYS A 410 25.91 -2.70 11.61
C CYS A 410 26.25 -1.51 10.71
N ILE A 411 26.88 -1.80 9.58
CA ILE A 411 27.26 -0.80 8.57
C ILE A 411 26.43 -1.06 7.32
N VAL A 412 25.53 -0.12 7.01
CA VAL A 412 24.80 -0.11 5.74
C VAL A 412 25.69 0.59 4.69
N LYS A 413 26.07 -0.13 3.63
CA LYS A 413 26.67 0.49 2.44
C LYS A 413 25.56 0.67 1.40
N THR A 414 25.56 1.78 0.69
CA THR A 414 24.47 2.17 -0.22
C THR A 414 24.29 1.25 -1.43
N ASP A 415 25.25 0.37 -1.71
CA ASP A 415 25.25 -0.49 -2.91
C ASP A 415 25.47 -2.00 -2.60
N GLU A 416 25.40 -2.45 -1.34
CA GLU A 416 25.54 -3.86 -0.92
C GLU A 416 24.66 -4.17 0.32
N PRO A 417 24.23 -5.43 0.56
CA PRO A 417 23.54 -5.79 1.80
C PRO A 417 24.40 -5.49 3.04
N ALA A 418 23.76 -5.03 4.12
CA ALA A 418 24.45 -4.57 5.34
C ALA A 418 25.42 -5.62 5.90
N SER A 419 26.62 -5.19 6.31
CA SER A 419 27.63 -6.07 6.91
C SER A 419 27.93 -5.69 8.35
N LEU A 420 28.10 -6.69 9.22
CA LEU A 420 28.52 -6.50 10.61
C LEU A 420 30.04 -6.44 10.69
N ARG A 421 30.57 -5.50 11.50
CA ARG A 421 32.00 -5.45 11.83
C ARG A 421 32.19 -5.47 13.34
N ALA A 422 33.01 -6.40 13.83
CA ALA A 422 33.35 -6.49 15.24
C ALA A 422 34.17 -5.27 15.67
N ASN A 423 33.80 -4.63 16.78
CA ASN A 423 34.56 -3.50 17.31
C ASN A 423 35.48 -3.97 18.44
N ALA A 424 36.79 -3.84 18.26
CA ALA A 424 37.78 -4.25 19.26
C ALA A 424 37.95 -3.16 20.32
N GLY A 425 37.01 -3.10 21.27
CA GLY A 425 37.09 -2.11 22.35
C GLY A 425 35.96 -2.16 23.38
N ASP A 426 34.78 -2.66 23.01
CA ASP A 426 33.59 -2.63 23.88
C ASP A 426 33.21 -4.04 24.33
N MET A 427 33.27 -4.28 25.64
CA MET A 427 32.88 -5.53 26.29
C MET A 427 31.44 -5.42 26.78
N CYS A 428 30.56 -6.34 26.39
CA CYS A 428 29.17 -6.35 26.87
C CYS A 428 29.17 -6.63 28.39
N ILE A 429 28.92 -5.60 29.20
CA ILE A 429 28.65 -5.77 30.64
C ILE A 429 27.17 -6.08 30.79
N ASP A 430 26.88 -7.27 31.30
CA ASP A 430 25.54 -7.75 31.55
C ASP A 430 24.84 -6.87 32.62
N LEU A 431 23.80 -6.15 32.21
CA LEU A 431 23.05 -5.25 33.09
C LEU A 431 22.22 -6.00 34.15
N CYS A 432 22.22 -7.34 34.18
CA CYS A 432 21.47 -8.12 35.16
C CYS A 432 22.14 -8.27 36.55
N ALA A 433 23.40 -7.84 36.73
CA ALA A 433 24.08 -7.99 38.03
C ALA A 433 23.87 -6.83 39.03
N CYS A 434 23.21 -5.72 38.65
CA CYS A 434 22.99 -4.57 39.53
C CYS A 434 21.63 -4.55 40.26
N LYS A 435 20.98 -5.71 40.46
CA LYS A 435 19.68 -5.79 41.18
C LYS A 435 19.73 -6.54 42.51
N ALA A 436 20.92 -6.73 43.10
CA ALA A 436 21.09 -7.43 44.39
C ALA A 436 21.98 -6.68 45.40
N ALA A 437 22.06 -5.34 45.34
CA ALA A 437 22.71 -4.54 46.37
C ALA A 437 21.96 -3.23 46.58
N ASN A 438 20.72 -3.31 47.07
CA ASN A 438 20.04 -2.15 47.63
C ASN A 438 19.11 -2.56 48.78
N THR A 439 19.72 -3.05 49.86
CA THR A 439 19.11 -3.09 51.19
C THR A 439 20.19 -2.80 52.24
N SER A 440 20.36 -1.52 52.60
CA SER A 440 20.51 -1.11 53.99
C SER A 440 20.48 0.41 54.09
N SER A 441 19.52 0.91 54.86
CA SER A 441 19.45 2.23 55.47
C SER A 441 20.76 2.66 56.13
N ALA A 442 21.14 3.94 55.99
CA ALA A 442 21.40 4.84 57.12
C ALA A 442 21.91 6.21 56.64
N PHE A 443 21.57 7.21 57.44
CA PHE A 443 22.04 8.60 57.48
C PHE A 443 21.29 9.67 56.66
N ALA A 444 20.62 10.49 57.47
CA ALA A 444 19.94 11.74 57.19
C ALA A 444 20.93 12.92 57.11
N GLU A 445 20.35 14.10 56.88
CA GLU A 445 20.94 15.46 56.91
C GLU A 445 21.69 15.83 55.61
N THR A 446 21.46 16.96 54.93
CA THR A 446 20.94 18.28 55.34
C THR A 446 20.60 19.11 54.08
N ALA A 447 19.67 20.07 54.26
CA ALA A 447 19.58 21.38 53.58
C ALA A 447 19.15 21.51 52.10
N ALA A 448 17.93 22.04 51.91
CA ALA A 448 17.59 23.05 50.90
C ALA A 448 18.15 24.43 51.34
N PRO A 449 18.12 25.55 50.55
CA PRO A 449 17.49 25.83 49.25
C PRO A 449 18.46 26.45 48.21
N ILE A 450 18.12 26.59 46.92
CA ILE A 450 17.53 27.78 46.30
C ILE A 450 17.02 27.37 44.92
N ALA A 451 15.71 27.52 44.73
CA ALA A 451 15.10 27.64 43.41
C ALA A 451 15.09 29.13 43.07
N ASP A 452 15.77 29.54 42.00
CA ASP A 452 15.16 30.40 40.97
C ASP A 452 16.10 30.64 39.78
N ARG A 453 15.50 30.67 38.59
CA ARG A 453 16.00 31.08 37.27
C ARG A 453 16.70 30.05 36.37
N LEU A 454 16.16 30.01 35.14
CA LEU A 454 16.68 29.51 33.86
C LEU A 454 16.37 28.06 33.46
N GLN A 455 15.16 27.87 32.91
CA GLN A 455 15.01 27.19 31.61
C GLN A 455 15.15 28.23 30.48
N PRO A 456 15.48 27.89 29.22
CA PRO A 456 15.69 26.55 28.64
C PRO A 456 17.00 26.43 27.82
N HIS A 457 17.69 25.28 27.87
CA HIS A 457 18.53 24.70 26.80
C HIS A 457 19.37 23.59 27.44
N LEU A 458 18.90 22.34 27.47
CA LEU A 458 19.80 21.17 27.59
C LEU A 458 19.03 19.88 27.24
N ALA A 459 18.89 19.63 25.94
CA ALA A 459 18.89 18.26 25.45
C ALA A 459 20.34 17.90 25.12
N THR A 460 20.71 16.64 25.37
CA THR A 460 21.97 15.99 24.96
C THR A 460 23.22 16.33 25.78
N CYS A 461 23.58 15.46 26.73
CA CYS A 461 24.85 14.73 26.75
C CYS A 461 25.01 13.94 28.05
N LYS A 462 24.82 12.62 27.94
CA LYS A 462 25.33 11.63 28.86
C LYS A 462 26.82 11.45 28.53
N ALA A 463 27.72 11.85 29.42
CA ALA A 463 29.14 11.54 29.30
C ALA A 463 29.60 10.82 30.57
N ILE A 464 29.65 9.49 30.49
CA ILE A 464 30.45 8.66 31.40
C ILE A 464 31.91 8.85 30.98
N ARG A 465 32.73 9.28 31.95
CA ARG A 465 34.18 9.19 31.88
C ARG A 465 34.59 7.72 31.97
N CYS A 466 35.42 7.26 31.04
CA CYS A 466 36.35 6.16 31.30
C CYS A 466 37.77 6.60 30.91
N THR A 467 38.62 6.63 31.93
CA THR A 467 40.06 6.91 31.89
C THR A 467 40.86 5.75 31.29
N ALA A 468 42.01 6.12 30.74
CA ALA A 468 43.05 5.34 30.05
C ALA A 468 43.47 3.99 30.69
N ALA A 469 43.86 3.01 29.85
CA ALA A 469 45.27 2.65 29.60
C ALA A 469 45.44 1.26 28.92
N ARG A 470 46.04 1.21 27.71
CA ARG A 470 47.32 0.51 27.44
C ARG A 470 47.76 0.61 25.98
N LYS A 471 49.08 0.66 25.80
CA LYS A 471 49.84 0.68 24.54
C LYS A 471 49.69 -0.65 23.81
N GLU A 472 49.42 -0.61 22.51
CA GLU A 472 50.05 -1.52 21.53
C GLU A 472 50.03 -0.93 20.11
N ARG A 473 50.92 -1.46 19.25
CA ARG A 473 51.60 -0.79 18.13
C ARG A 473 50.71 -0.51 16.91
N PHE A 474 50.80 0.72 16.36
CA PHE A 474 50.31 1.06 15.02
C PHE A 474 51.46 1.37 14.03
N PRO A 475 51.27 1.11 12.72
CA PRO A 475 52.30 1.27 11.69
C PRO A 475 52.65 2.74 11.41
N THR A 476 53.91 2.94 11.02
CA THR A 476 54.69 4.19 11.00
C THR A 476 54.10 5.35 10.20
N LYS A 477 53.09 5.14 9.34
CA LYS A 477 52.52 6.19 8.47
C LYS A 477 51.44 7.07 9.13
N VAL A 478 50.82 6.63 10.23
CA VAL A 478 49.80 7.42 10.96
C VAL A 478 50.42 8.44 11.93
N ARG A 479 51.71 8.26 12.29
CA ARG A 479 52.41 9.09 13.28
C ARG A 479 52.68 10.53 12.80
N ILE A 480 52.84 10.75 11.49
CA ILE A 480 53.16 12.06 10.92
C ILE A 480 51.92 12.98 10.92
N VAL A 481 50.74 12.44 10.62
CA VAL A 481 49.49 13.21 10.59
C VAL A 481 49.06 13.61 11.99
N TYR A 482 49.18 12.71 12.97
CA TYR A 482 48.83 13.02 14.36
C TYR A 482 49.78 14.03 15.02
N GLN A 483 51.08 13.99 14.68
CA GLN A 483 52.03 14.99 15.19
C GLN A 483 51.81 16.37 14.58
N ALA A 484 51.44 16.45 13.30
CA ALA A 484 51.07 17.72 12.66
C ALA A 484 49.79 18.31 13.28
N PHE A 485 48.77 17.47 13.52
CA PHE A 485 47.51 17.92 14.10
C PHE A 485 47.67 18.43 15.54
N ALA A 486 48.49 17.76 16.36
CA ALA A 486 48.80 18.16 17.73
C ALA A 486 49.60 19.48 17.81
N GLN A 487 50.47 19.75 16.84
CA GLN A 487 51.20 21.03 16.77
C GLN A 487 50.27 22.19 16.40
N VAL A 488 49.32 21.97 15.48
CA VAL A 488 48.33 22.98 15.09
C VAL A 488 47.37 23.28 16.25
N THR A 489 46.91 22.27 16.99
CA THR A 489 46.04 22.51 18.15
C THR A 489 46.75 23.27 19.26
N ASN A 490 48.00 22.93 19.59
CA ASN A 490 48.77 23.68 20.59
C ASN A 490 49.07 25.13 20.18
N ALA A 491 49.29 25.38 18.88
CA ALA A 491 49.44 26.74 18.36
C ALA A 491 48.12 27.53 18.50
N LEU A 492 46.98 26.92 18.18
CA LEU A 492 45.67 27.56 18.30
C LEU A 492 45.32 27.88 19.77
N THR A 493 45.60 26.96 20.69
CA THR A 493 45.33 27.16 22.12
C THR A 493 46.17 28.29 22.71
N ASN A 494 47.42 28.43 22.27
CA ASN A 494 48.28 29.55 22.69
C ASN A 494 47.84 30.90 22.12
N VAL A 495 47.29 30.92 20.90
CA VAL A 495 46.70 32.13 20.30
C VAL A 495 45.43 32.52 21.04
N LEU A 496 44.55 31.55 21.37
CA LEU A 496 43.33 31.81 22.14
C LEU A 496 43.63 32.34 23.54
N ALA A 497 44.62 31.76 24.23
CA ALA A 497 45.03 32.21 25.56
C ALA A 497 45.58 33.66 25.54
N ARG A 498 46.33 34.03 24.49
CA ARG A 498 46.82 35.42 24.31
C ARG A 498 45.72 36.42 23.98
N LEU A 499 44.71 36.00 23.22
CA LEU A 499 43.55 36.85 22.91
C LEU A 499 42.64 37.05 24.13
N GLN A 500 42.57 36.06 25.02
CA GLN A 500 41.83 36.17 26.28
C GLN A 500 42.57 37.01 27.35
N ALA A 501 43.90 37.05 27.32
CA ALA A 501 44.69 37.87 28.25
C ALA A 501 44.74 39.37 27.86
N ASN A 502 44.37 39.72 26.62
CA ASN A 502 44.32 41.10 26.11
C ASN A 502 42.89 41.68 26.07
N ARG A 503 41.90 40.96 26.62
CA ARG A 503 40.57 41.46 26.98
C ARG A 503 40.51 41.63 28.47
#